data_AF-A0AA35M373-F1
#
_entry.id   AF-A0AA35M373-F1
#
_cell.length_a   1.000
_cell.length_b   1.000
_cell.length_c   1.000
_cell.angle_alpha   90.00
_cell.angle_beta   90.00
_cell.angle_gamma   90.00
#
_symmetry.space_group_name_H-M   'P 1'
#
loop_
_entity.id
_entity.type
_entity.pdbx_description
1 polymer ?
#
loop_
_entity_poly.entity_id
_entity_poly.type
_entity_poly.pdbx_seq_one_letter_code
_entity_poly.pdbx_strand_id
1 'polypeptide(L)'
;MMQAVKRACDACHRRKAKCDGVNPCRNCGQARLSCTYNAIPQKKGPKGTRANVISELRETQRQMSLSAKVQNRINGGPCAPPNPGLAPTPGLLTSELIKECIAFFFDNLYPQLPILDRNSVEQQVLYMEQNPGAYCLLTSLCAFVMLQPGMNMPAGDPYNLDLFPGATIVSSQLLVEEAVKVRKGYEYLDSVSLNVLATNFFLFACHYGLESHDRAWHYLREASTMIHLTGMHQEDHYMKLESVEASRRRRLFWLVYATER
;
A
#
# COMPACT_ATOMS: atom_id res chain seq x y z
N MET A 1 -53.81 46.06 -14.96
CA MET A 1 -53.27 44.75 -14.53
C MET A 1 -52.03 44.44 -15.34
N MET A 2 -50.85 44.30 -14.72
CA MET A 2 -49.61 43.92 -15.42
C MET A 2 -49.56 42.40 -15.54
N GLN A 3 -49.61 41.86 -16.75
CA GLN A 3 -49.36 40.44 -16.99
C GLN A 3 -47.90 40.11 -16.68
N ALA A 4 -47.69 38.99 -15.97
CA ALA A 4 -46.35 38.45 -15.74
C ALA A 4 -45.76 37.96 -17.07
N VAL A 5 -44.63 38.54 -17.47
CA VAL A 5 -43.93 38.17 -18.70
C VAL A 5 -43.06 36.96 -18.42
N LYS A 6 -43.18 35.90 -19.24
CA LYS A 6 -42.42 34.63 -19.09
C LYS A 6 -40.90 34.81 -19.20
N ARG A 7 -40.43 35.83 -19.93
CA ARG A 7 -39.00 36.12 -20.15
C ARG A 7 -38.78 37.61 -20.37
N ALA A 8 -37.83 38.21 -19.65
CA ALA A 8 -37.37 39.57 -19.93
C ALA A 8 -36.46 39.61 -21.18
N CYS A 9 -36.46 40.73 -21.92
CA CYS A 9 -35.51 40.95 -23.01
C CYS A 9 -34.06 40.98 -22.51
N ASP A 10 -33.10 40.79 -23.42
CA ASP A 10 -31.68 40.65 -23.09
C ASP A 10 -31.12 41.89 -22.38
N ALA A 11 -31.53 43.09 -22.83
CA ALA A 11 -31.11 44.36 -22.24
C ALA A 11 -31.67 44.57 -20.82
N CYS A 12 -32.96 44.30 -20.61
CA CYS A 12 -33.57 44.38 -19.27
C CYS A 12 -33.02 43.31 -18.34
N HIS A 13 -32.80 42.09 -18.82
CA HIS A 13 -32.20 41.02 -18.04
C HIS A 13 -30.77 41.37 -17.60
N ARG A 14 -29.93 41.87 -18.53
CA ARG A 14 -28.55 42.29 -18.22
C ARG A 14 -28.49 43.46 -17.22
N ARG A 15 -29.44 44.40 -17.30
CA ARG A 15 -29.55 45.56 -16.41
C ARG A 15 -30.34 45.28 -15.12
N LYS A 16 -30.90 44.08 -14.96
CA LYS A 16 -31.83 43.71 -13.86
C LYS A 16 -33.02 44.67 -13.74
N ALA A 17 -33.52 45.19 -14.86
CA ALA A 17 -34.70 46.07 -14.91
C ALA A 17 -35.96 45.26 -15.22
N LYS A 18 -37.13 45.71 -14.73
CA LYS A 18 -38.42 45.07 -15.05
C LYS A 18 -38.70 45.21 -16.56
N CYS A 19 -39.11 44.11 -17.19
CA CYS A 19 -39.48 44.09 -18.61
C CYS A 19 -40.98 43.87 -18.72
N ASP A 20 -41.64 44.68 -19.55
CA ASP A 20 -43.07 44.62 -19.86
C ASP A 20 -43.39 43.70 -21.05
N GLY A 21 -42.37 43.10 -21.68
CA GLY A 21 -42.54 42.04 -22.69
C GLY A 21 -42.95 42.52 -24.08
N VAL A 22 -43.35 43.79 -24.23
CA VAL A 22 -43.61 44.43 -25.53
C VAL A 22 -42.30 44.58 -26.31
N ASN A 23 -42.35 44.63 -27.65
CA ASN A 23 -41.16 44.83 -28.48
C ASN A 23 -41.30 46.08 -29.39
N PRO A 24 -40.53 47.16 -29.14
CA PRO A 24 -39.56 47.33 -28.05
C PRO A 24 -40.24 47.52 -26.69
N CYS A 25 -39.60 47.02 -25.63
CA CYS A 25 -40.13 47.12 -24.26
C CYS A 25 -39.97 48.56 -23.73
N ARG A 26 -40.86 49.05 -22.84
CA ARG A 26 -40.87 50.47 -22.42
C ARG A 26 -39.52 50.94 -21.86
N ASN A 27 -38.86 50.09 -21.07
CA ASN A 27 -37.55 50.40 -20.49
C ASN A 27 -36.42 50.46 -21.53
N CYS A 28 -36.49 49.64 -22.58
CA CYS A 28 -35.54 49.73 -23.69
C CYS A 28 -35.82 50.95 -24.57
N GLY A 29 -37.09 51.27 -24.82
CA GLY A 29 -37.50 52.45 -25.59
C GLY A 29 -37.03 53.76 -24.93
N GLN A 30 -37.31 53.95 -23.64
CA GLN A 30 -36.87 55.15 -22.90
C GLN A 30 -35.35 55.28 -22.83
N ALA A 31 -34.65 54.15 -22.65
CA ALA A 31 -33.19 54.14 -22.60
C ALA A 31 -32.52 54.14 -23.99
N ARG A 32 -33.30 54.16 -25.08
CA ARG A 32 -32.83 54.02 -26.47
C ARG A 32 -31.86 52.84 -26.67
N LEU A 33 -32.17 51.71 -26.06
CA LEU A 33 -31.40 50.47 -26.17
C LEU A 33 -32.05 49.48 -27.14
N SER A 34 -31.23 48.65 -27.77
CA SER A 34 -31.71 47.54 -28.60
C SER A 34 -32.43 46.50 -27.75
N CYS A 35 -33.71 46.25 -28.06
CA CYS A 35 -34.56 45.30 -27.35
C CYS A 35 -34.57 43.96 -28.10
N THR A 36 -33.73 43.01 -27.65
CA THR A 36 -33.61 41.68 -28.28
C THR A 36 -33.95 40.56 -27.31
N TYR A 37 -34.26 39.38 -27.85
CA TYR A 37 -34.47 38.13 -27.10
C TYR A 37 -33.55 37.01 -27.61
N ASN A 38 -32.41 37.41 -28.18
CA ASN A 38 -31.50 36.55 -28.94
C ASN A 38 -30.49 35.84 -28.04
N ALA A 39 -30.33 36.24 -26.77
CA ALA A 39 -29.40 35.58 -25.88
C ALA A 39 -29.87 34.13 -25.63
N ILE A 40 -29.06 33.16 -26.03
CA ILE A 40 -29.28 31.75 -25.68
C ILE A 40 -28.88 31.59 -24.20
N PRO A 41 -29.78 31.14 -23.32
CA PRO A 41 -29.43 30.88 -21.93
C PRO A 41 -28.31 29.85 -21.87
N GLN A 42 -27.13 30.27 -21.44
CA GLN A 42 -26.04 29.34 -21.15
C GLN A 42 -26.46 28.53 -19.91
N LYS A 43 -26.66 27.21 -20.08
CA LYS A 43 -26.84 26.32 -18.94
C LYS A 43 -25.60 26.45 -18.07
N LYS A 44 -25.73 27.00 -16.86
CA LYS A 44 -24.72 26.78 -15.81
C LYS A 44 -24.73 25.27 -15.53
N GLY A 45 -23.80 24.55 -16.15
CA GLY A 45 -23.65 23.12 -15.93
C GLY A 45 -23.36 22.82 -14.44
N PRO A 46 -23.66 21.61 -13.96
CA PRO A 46 -23.36 21.24 -12.59
C PRO A 46 -21.84 21.16 -12.41
N LYS A 47 -21.28 22.07 -11.60
CA LYS A 47 -19.91 21.93 -11.09
C LYS A 47 -19.99 21.03 -9.85
N GLY A 48 -19.49 19.79 -9.90
CA GLY A 48 -19.34 19.03 -8.64
C GLY A 48 -19.04 17.53 -8.67
N THR A 49 -19.27 16.78 -9.74
CA THR A 49 -19.17 15.30 -9.64
C THR A 49 -17.74 14.76 -9.76
N ARG A 50 -16.92 15.28 -10.68
CA ARG A 50 -15.56 14.75 -10.92
C ARG A 50 -14.56 15.07 -9.81
N ALA A 51 -14.69 16.22 -9.15
CA ALA A 51 -13.83 16.61 -8.03
C ALA A 51 -14.05 15.69 -6.82
N ASN A 52 -15.31 15.33 -6.55
CA ASN A 52 -15.67 14.40 -5.47
C ASN A 52 -15.11 12.99 -5.71
N VAL A 53 -15.17 12.49 -6.94
CA VAL A 53 -14.59 11.18 -7.29
C VAL A 53 -13.07 11.18 -7.11
N ILE A 54 -12.36 12.25 -7.51
CA ILE A 54 -10.91 12.34 -7.32
C ILE A 54 -10.54 12.41 -5.84
N SER A 55 -11.28 13.18 -5.03
CA SER A 55 -11.04 13.20 -3.58
C SER A 55 -11.33 11.86 -2.93
N GLU A 56 -12.38 11.16 -3.36
CA GLU A 56 -12.76 9.84 -2.84
C GLU A 56 -11.72 8.77 -3.18
N LEU A 57 -11.19 8.77 -4.41
CA LEU A 57 -10.09 7.90 -4.82
C LEU A 57 -8.81 8.15 -4.02
N ARG A 58 -8.45 9.43 -3.79
CA ARG A 58 -7.29 9.79 -2.96
C ARG A 58 -7.45 9.37 -1.52
N GLU A 59 -8.64 9.55 -0.96
CA GLU A 59 -8.93 9.13 0.41
C GLU A 59 -8.86 7.61 0.55
N THR A 60 -9.37 6.87 -0.44
CA THR A 60 -9.27 5.41 -0.50
C THR A 60 -7.81 4.95 -0.56
N GLN A 61 -7.00 5.57 -1.42
CA GLN A 61 -5.55 5.30 -1.48
C GLN A 61 -4.85 5.60 -0.15
N ARG A 62 -5.19 6.72 0.50
CA ARG A 62 -4.66 7.09 1.81
C ARG A 62 -5.01 6.04 2.87
N GLN A 63 -6.26 5.57 2.91
CA GLN A 63 -6.72 4.57 3.88
C GLN A 63 -6.04 3.19 3.70
N MET A 64 -5.55 2.88 2.49
CA MET A 64 -4.80 1.65 2.23
C MET A 64 -3.33 1.71 2.67
N SER A 65 -2.78 2.91 2.89
CA SER A 65 -1.40 3.11 3.30
C SER A 65 -1.10 2.49 4.68
N LEU A 66 0.15 2.07 4.89
CA LEU A 66 0.56 1.51 6.18
C LEU A 66 0.35 2.51 7.32
N SER A 67 0.74 3.77 7.14
CA SER A 67 0.62 4.79 8.19
C SER A 67 -0.83 5.00 8.64
N ALA A 68 -1.78 5.05 7.70
CA ALA A 68 -3.20 5.16 8.05
C ALA A 68 -3.71 3.92 8.80
N LYS A 69 -3.31 2.71 8.38
CA LYS A 69 -3.70 1.47 9.05
C LYS A 69 -3.10 1.35 10.46
N VAL A 70 -1.85 1.75 10.64
CA VAL A 70 -1.17 1.79 11.94
C VAL A 70 -1.89 2.74 12.87
N GLN A 71 -2.16 3.98 12.42
CA GLN A 71 -2.90 4.96 13.22
C GLN A 71 -4.27 4.43 13.65
N ASN A 72 -4.98 3.76 12.74
CA ASN A 72 -6.30 3.19 13.04
C ASN A 72 -6.20 2.08 14.11
N ARG A 73 -5.22 1.17 14.00
CA ARG A 73 -4.97 0.12 15.00
C ARG A 73 -4.59 0.69 16.36
N ILE A 74 -3.71 1.70 16.40
CA ILE A 74 -3.30 2.37 17.65
C ILE A 74 -4.49 3.02 18.34
N ASN A 75 -5.40 3.64 17.57
CA ASN A 75 -6.61 4.25 18.10
C ASN A 75 -7.68 3.25 18.56
N GLY A 76 -7.39 1.94 18.58
CA GLY A 76 -8.37 0.90 18.90
C GLY A 76 -9.48 0.78 17.87
N GLY A 77 -9.22 1.22 16.64
CA GLY A 77 -10.17 1.13 15.54
C GLY A 77 -10.54 -0.33 15.24
N PRO A 78 -11.75 -0.57 14.73
CA PRO A 78 -12.18 -1.92 14.40
C PRO A 78 -11.23 -2.55 13.39
N CYS A 79 -10.94 -3.83 13.57
CA CYS A 79 -10.18 -4.61 12.59
C CYS A 79 -10.92 -4.49 11.25
N ALA A 80 -10.29 -3.89 10.24
CA ALA A 80 -10.93 -3.71 8.94
C ALA A 80 -11.39 -5.08 8.43
N PRO A 81 -12.59 -5.18 7.83
CA PRO A 81 -13.03 -6.44 7.27
C PRO A 81 -11.94 -6.95 6.30
N PRO A 82 -11.62 -8.26 6.33
CA PRO A 82 -10.60 -8.80 5.44
C PRO A 82 -10.97 -8.43 4.01
N ASN A 83 -10.07 -7.72 3.32
CA ASN A 83 -10.21 -7.51 1.89
C ASN A 83 -10.37 -8.89 1.25
N PRO A 84 -11.47 -9.16 0.51
CA PRO A 84 -11.69 -10.47 -0.08
C PRO A 84 -10.61 -10.83 -1.13
N GLY A 85 -9.86 -9.83 -1.60
CA GLY A 85 -8.74 -10.01 -2.51
C GLY A 85 -7.48 -10.54 -1.81
N LEU A 86 -6.89 -11.58 -2.39
CA LEU A 86 -5.57 -12.11 -2.02
C LEU A 86 -4.42 -11.37 -2.71
N ALA A 87 -4.70 -10.32 -3.47
CA ALA A 87 -3.69 -9.51 -4.13
C ALA A 87 -2.97 -8.56 -3.14
N PRO A 88 -1.74 -8.10 -3.47
CA PRO A 88 -1.06 -7.03 -2.75
C PRO A 88 -1.96 -5.81 -2.55
N THR A 89 -1.99 -5.26 -1.33
CA THR A 89 -2.70 -4.02 -1.04
C THR A 89 -1.94 -2.84 -1.65
N PRO A 90 -2.50 -2.13 -2.64
CA PRO A 90 -1.79 -1.01 -3.28
C PRO A 90 -1.44 0.09 -2.27
N GLY A 91 -0.18 0.55 -2.31
CA GLY A 91 0.30 1.64 -1.45
C GLY A 91 0.53 1.28 0.02
N LEU A 92 0.32 0.02 0.43
CA LEU A 92 0.65 -0.43 1.78
C LEU A 92 2.18 -0.40 2.00
N LEU A 93 2.93 -1.03 1.10
CA LEU A 93 4.38 -1.09 1.14
C LEU A 93 4.96 0.00 0.23
N THR A 94 5.40 1.12 0.81
CA THR A 94 5.96 2.26 0.05
C THR A 94 7.42 2.03 -0.32
N SER A 95 7.88 2.67 -1.40
CA SER A 95 9.27 2.57 -1.84
C SER A 95 10.25 3.12 -0.81
N GLU A 96 9.85 4.16 -0.08
CA GLU A 96 10.63 4.79 0.99
C GLU A 96 10.84 3.79 2.15
N LEU A 97 9.77 3.17 2.64
CA LEU A 97 9.83 2.18 3.72
C LEU A 97 10.70 0.98 3.33
N ILE A 98 10.56 0.47 2.11
CA ILE A 98 11.37 -0.65 1.62
C ILE A 98 12.85 -0.28 1.62
N LYS A 99 13.20 0.91 1.10
CA LYS A 99 14.59 1.38 1.04
C LYS A 99 15.21 1.50 2.42
N GLU A 100 14.48 2.08 3.38
CA GLU A 100 14.93 2.20 4.76
C GLU A 100 15.12 0.81 5.41
N CYS A 101 14.16 -0.10 5.23
CA CYS A 101 14.27 -1.46 5.75
C CYS A 101 15.44 -2.24 5.13
N ILE A 102 15.66 -2.12 3.82
CA ILE A 102 16.79 -2.75 3.12
C ILE A 102 18.10 -2.19 3.66
N ALA A 103 18.23 -0.87 3.74
CA ALA A 103 19.43 -0.24 4.28
C ALA A 103 19.71 -0.73 5.71
N PHE A 104 18.70 -0.67 6.58
CA PHE A 104 18.83 -1.14 7.96
C PHE A 104 19.24 -2.61 8.04
N PHE A 105 18.62 -3.50 7.26
CA PHE A 105 18.96 -4.92 7.24
C PHE A 105 20.42 -5.14 6.86
N PHE A 106 20.88 -4.52 5.76
CA PHE A 106 22.25 -4.72 5.30
C PHE A 106 23.29 -4.10 6.21
N ASP A 107 22.97 -2.98 6.85
CA ASP A 107 23.92 -2.25 7.68
C ASP A 107 24.00 -2.83 9.11
N ASN A 108 22.91 -3.42 9.63
CA ASN A 108 22.82 -3.82 11.03
C ASN A 108 22.58 -5.33 11.26
N LEU A 109 21.93 -6.02 10.32
CA LEU A 109 21.48 -7.41 10.54
C LEU A 109 22.24 -8.43 9.68
N TYR A 110 22.74 -8.01 8.51
CA TYR A 110 23.43 -8.87 7.56
C TYR A 110 24.60 -9.68 8.14
N PRO A 111 25.44 -9.15 9.04
CA PRO A 111 26.53 -9.94 9.63
C PRO A 111 26.03 -11.19 10.36
N GLN A 112 24.81 -11.16 10.91
CA GLN A 112 24.19 -12.28 11.64
C GLN A 112 23.23 -13.08 10.74
N LEU A 113 22.60 -12.43 9.76
CA LEU A 113 21.60 -13.00 8.87
C LEU A 113 21.98 -12.87 7.38
N PRO A 114 23.11 -13.44 6.91
CA PRO A 114 23.62 -13.23 5.56
C PRO A 114 22.92 -14.09 4.49
N ILE A 115 21.57 -14.11 4.49
CA ILE A 115 20.72 -14.97 3.64
C ILE A 115 20.22 -14.28 2.37
N LEU A 116 20.37 -12.95 2.27
CA LEU A 116 19.96 -12.14 1.11
C LEU A 116 21.19 -11.61 0.35
N ASP A 117 20.95 -11.03 -0.82
CA ASP A 117 21.93 -10.27 -1.59
C ASP A 117 21.36 -8.89 -1.91
N ARG A 118 22.13 -7.83 -1.71
CA ARG A 118 21.64 -6.45 -1.80
C ARG A 118 21.15 -6.13 -3.21
N ASN A 119 21.96 -6.41 -4.23
CA ASN A 119 21.61 -6.15 -5.62
C ASN A 119 20.37 -6.93 -6.05
N SER A 120 20.30 -8.22 -5.68
CA SER A 120 19.14 -9.07 -5.97
C SER A 120 17.86 -8.53 -5.33
N VAL A 121 17.92 -8.08 -4.08
CA VAL A 121 16.75 -7.52 -3.37
C VAL A 121 16.34 -6.19 -3.99
N GLU A 122 17.28 -5.28 -4.26
CA GLU A 122 17.01 -3.98 -4.88
C GLU A 122 16.38 -4.14 -6.28
N GLN A 123 16.83 -5.12 -7.07
CA GLN A 123 16.21 -5.47 -8.35
C GLN A 123 14.78 -5.99 -8.18
N GLN A 124 14.52 -6.82 -7.15
CA GLN A 124 13.18 -7.34 -6.88
C GLN A 124 12.18 -6.24 -6.52
N VAL A 125 12.62 -5.13 -5.90
CA VAL A 125 11.75 -3.97 -5.62
C VAL A 125 11.11 -3.42 -6.90
N LEU A 126 11.83 -3.43 -8.02
CA LEU A 126 11.35 -2.87 -9.29
C LEU A 126 10.19 -3.65 -9.90
N TYR A 127 10.05 -4.94 -9.58
CA TYR A 127 9.06 -5.85 -10.19
C TYR A 127 8.16 -6.55 -9.17
N MET A 128 8.20 -6.11 -7.89
CA MET A 128 7.47 -6.78 -6.81
C MET A 128 5.95 -6.79 -7.02
N GLU A 129 5.39 -5.79 -7.71
CA GLU A 129 3.96 -5.74 -8.01
C GLU A 129 3.49 -6.86 -8.95
N GLN A 130 4.39 -7.38 -9.81
CA GLN A 130 4.08 -8.48 -10.72
C GLN A 130 4.54 -9.85 -10.20
N ASN A 131 5.29 -9.88 -9.09
CA ASN A 131 5.84 -11.10 -8.52
C ASN A 131 5.41 -11.26 -7.05
N PRO A 132 4.37 -12.06 -6.78
CA PRO A 132 3.87 -12.28 -5.42
C PRO A 132 4.93 -12.81 -4.45
N GLY A 133 5.87 -13.64 -4.93
CA GLY A 133 6.97 -14.16 -4.13
C GLY A 133 7.96 -13.08 -3.68
N ALA A 134 8.31 -12.16 -4.59
CA ALA A 134 9.13 -10.99 -4.26
C ALA A 134 8.39 -10.05 -3.30
N TYR A 135 7.10 -9.80 -3.52
CA TYR A 135 6.29 -8.99 -2.62
C TYR A 135 6.22 -9.59 -1.21
N CYS A 136 5.96 -10.89 -1.07
CA CYS A 136 5.95 -11.57 0.22
C CYS A 136 7.30 -11.49 0.94
N LEU A 137 8.41 -11.66 0.21
CA LEU A 137 9.76 -11.51 0.76
C LEU A 137 9.98 -10.09 1.28
N LEU A 138 9.73 -9.07 0.47
CA LEU A 138 9.98 -7.68 0.85
C LEU A 138 9.07 -7.24 2.00
N THR A 139 7.80 -7.66 1.98
CA THR A 139 6.83 -7.34 3.03
C THR A 139 7.23 -7.98 4.36
N SER A 140 7.60 -9.27 4.36
CA SER A 140 8.05 -9.98 5.57
C SER A 140 9.40 -9.48 6.09
N LEU A 141 10.34 -9.13 5.19
CA LEU A 141 11.59 -8.46 5.55
C LEU A 141 11.32 -7.12 6.27
N CYS A 142 10.47 -6.28 5.70
CA CYS A 142 10.10 -5.01 6.33
C CYS A 142 9.43 -5.24 7.69
N ALA A 143 8.55 -6.22 7.79
CA ALA A 143 7.92 -6.58 9.07
C ALA A 143 8.94 -6.99 10.13
N PHE A 144 9.95 -7.77 9.74
CA PHE A 144 11.02 -8.21 10.63
C PHE A 144 11.90 -7.04 11.06
N VAL A 145 12.29 -6.17 10.12
CA VAL A 145 13.12 -4.99 10.39
C VAL A 145 12.42 -4.00 11.33
N MET A 146 11.10 -3.83 11.21
CA MET A 146 10.32 -2.99 12.12
C MET A 146 10.37 -3.46 13.59
N LEU A 147 10.69 -4.72 13.87
CA LEU A 147 10.84 -5.22 15.24
C LEU A 147 12.26 -5.04 15.79
N GLN A 148 13.21 -4.58 14.98
CA GLN A 148 14.61 -4.51 15.40
C GLN A 148 14.91 -3.26 16.22
N PRO A 149 15.77 -3.36 17.25
CA PRO A 149 16.22 -2.20 18.00
C PRO A 149 16.90 -1.16 17.09
N GLY A 150 16.50 0.11 17.23
CA GLY A 150 17.03 1.21 16.44
C GLY A 150 16.28 1.49 15.14
N MET A 151 15.33 0.63 14.74
CA MET A 151 14.40 0.95 13.66
C MET A 151 13.25 1.81 14.16
N ASN A 152 12.90 2.85 13.41
CA ASN A 152 11.80 3.77 13.71
C ASN A 152 10.86 3.88 12.51
N MET A 153 9.67 4.44 12.73
CA MET A 153 8.79 4.81 11.62
C MET A 153 9.44 5.94 10.79
N PRO A 154 9.23 5.96 9.46
CA PRO A 154 9.74 7.04 8.62
C PRO A 154 9.21 8.41 9.09
N ALA A 155 10.11 9.38 9.25
CA ALA A 155 9.74 10.71 9.70
C ALA A 155 8.91 11.48 8.66
N GLY A 156 8.04 12.37 9.12
CA GLY A 156 7.23 13.24 8.25
C GLY A 156 5.99 12.56 7.67
N ASP A 157 5.59 11.40 8.20
CA ASP A 157 4.28 10.84 7.87
C ASP A 157 3.15 11.72 8.44
N PRO A 158 1.94 11.73 7.82
CA PRO A 158 0.86 12.62 8.22
C PRO A 158 0.35 12.44 9.65
N TYR A 159 0.70 11.34 10.31
CA TYR A 159 0.24 10.97 11.65
C TYR A 159 1.35 11.04 12.72
N ASN A 160 2.60 11.39 12.34
CA ASN A 160 3.77 11.47 13.23
C ASN A 160 4.00 10.18 14.04
N LEU A 161 3.90 9.03 13.37
CA LEU A 161 4.03 7.69 13.94
C LEU A 161 5.41 7.42 14.54
N ASP A 162 6.43 8.19 14.13
CA ASP A 162 7.76 8.18 14.72
C ASP A 162 7.75 8.57 16.21
N LEU A 163 6.78 9.38 16.63
CA LEU A 163 6.61 9.80 18.02
C LEU A 163 5.79 8.82 18.88
N PHE A 164 5.17 7.80 18.28
CA PHE A 164 4.31 6.86 18.98
C PHE A 164 5.04 5.57 19.35
N PRO A 165 5.27 5.31 20.65
CA PRO A 165 5.84 4.04 21.09
C PRO A 165 4.97 2.87 20.63
N GLY A 166 5.59 1.87 20.00
CA GLY A 166 4.89 0.68 19.50
C GLY A 166 4.31 0.80 18.09
N ALA A 167 4.42 1.96 17.41
CA ALA A 167 3.99 2.09 16.02
C ALA A 167 4.74 1.12 15.08
N THR A 168 6.01 0.84 15.36
CA THR A 168 6.81 -0.15 14.63
C THR A 168 6.31 -1.58 14.87
N ILE A 169 5.89 -1.92 16.09
CA ILE A 169 5.28 -3.23 16.44
C ILE A 169 3.97 -3.42 15.68
N VAL A 170 3.09 -2.41 15.69
CA VAL A 170 1.82 -2.45 14.95
C VAL A 170 2.06 -2.53 13.45
N SER A 171 3.07 -1.81 12.94
CA SER A 171 3.49 -1.91 11.54
C SER A 171 3.94 -3.32 11.17
N SER A 172 4.76 -3.95 12.02
CA SER A 172 5.19 -5.34 11.84
C SER A 172 3.99 -6.30 11.77
N GLN A 173 3.04 -6.19 12.70
CA GLN A 173 1.83 -7.01 12.71
C GLN A 173 1.03 -6.88 11.42
N LEU A 174 0.80 -5.65 10.95
CA LEU A 174 0.06 -5.38 9.71
C LEU A 174 0.79 -5.92 8.48
N LEU A 175 2.11 -5.82 8.43
CA LEU A 175 2.92 -6.33 7.32
C LEU A 175 2.98 -7.87 7.33
N VAL A 176 3.03 -8.51 8.51
CA VAL A 176 2.89 -9.98 8.63
C VAL A 176 1.52 -10.42 8.11
N GLU A 177 0.43 -9.78 8.56
CA GLU A 177 -0.92 -10.07 8.09
C GLU A 177 -1.03 -9.95 6.56
N GLU A 178 -0.43 -8.91 5.98
CA GLU A 178 -0.38 -8.71 4.54
C GLU A 178 0.40 -9.82 3.82
N ALA A 179 1.63 -10.14 4.27
CA ALA A 179 2.46 -11.14 3.64
C ALA A 179 1.77 -12.52 3.64
N VAL A 180 1.13 -12.88 4.76
CA VAL A 180 0.33 -14.10 4.89
C VAL A 180 -0.91 -14.08 3.99
N LYS A 181 -1.59 -12.93 3.89
CA LYS A 181 -2.74 -12.76 3.00
C LYS A 181 -2.34 -12.97 1.53
N VAL A 182 -1.27 -12.32 1.07
CA VAL A 182 -0.82 -12.43 -0.33
C VAL A 182 -0.32 -13.82 -0.66
N ARG A 183 0.34 -14.48 0.29
CA ARG A 183 0.83 -15.85 0.12
C ARG A 183 -0.26 -16.90 -0.09
N LYS A 184 -1.48 -16.65 0.39
CA LYS A 184 -2.65 -17.50 0.09
C LYS A 184 -3.12 -17.38 -1.37
N GLY A 185 -2.70 -16.34 -2.08
CA GLY A 185 -3.15 -16.03 -3.43
C GLY A 185 -2.35 -16.69 -4.56
N TYR A 186 -1.28 -17.42 -4.26
CA TYR A 186 -0.49 -18.13 -5.27
C TYR A 186 0.08 -19.45 -4.72
N GLU A 187 0.29 -20.42 -5.61
CA GLU A 187 0.88 -21.70 -5.26
C GLU A 187 2.41 -21.57 -5.26
N TYR A 188 3.02 -21.72 -4.09
CA TYR A 188 4.46 -21.55 -3.90
C TYR A 188 5.19 -22.87 -3.62
N LEU A 189 4.45 -23.95 -3.32
CA LEU A 189 5.04 -25.26 -3.08
C LEU A 189 5.48 -25.94 -4.37
N ASP A 190 4.87 -25.59 -5.51
CA ASP A 190 5.28 -26.07 -6.83
C ASP A 190 6.72 -25.68 -7.18
N SER A 191 7.20 -24.53 -6.67
CA SER A 191 8.57 -24.06 -6.88
C SER A 191 9.08 -23.27 -5.68
N VAL A 192 9.66 -24.00 -4.73
CA VAL A 192 10.25 -23.42 -3.52
C VAL A 192 11.54 -22.64 -3.87
N SER A 193 11.39 -21.33 -3.97
CA SER A 193 12.50 -20.39 -4.18
C SER A 193 13.16 -19.95 -2.87
N LEU A 194 14.32 -19.30 -2.96
CA LEU A 194 14.96 -18.64 -1.81
C LEU A 194 14.02 -17.62 -1.15
N ASN A 195 13.22 -16.90 -1.94
CA ASN A 195 12.24 -15.93 -1.45
C ASN A 195 11.19 -16.59 -0.55
N VAL A 196 10.70 -17.77 -0.92
CA VAL A 196 9.71 -18.53 -0.13
C VAL A 196 10.30 -18.92 1.22
N LEU A 197 11.50 -19.50 1.22
CA LEU A 197 12.18 -19.93 2.44
C LEU A 197 12.54 -18.75 3.35
N ALA A 198 13.05 -17.66 2.78
CA ALA A 198 13.38 -16.44 3.54
C ALA A 198 12.11 -15.75 4.08
N THR A 199 11.02 -15.73 3.31
CA THR A 199 9.70 -15.27 3.79
C THR A 199 9.28 -16.06 5.02
N ASN A 200 9.42 -17.39 4.99
CA ASN A 200 9.10 -18.23 6.14
C ASN A 200 9.96 -17.93 7.37
N PHE A 201 11.26 -17.77 7.16
CA PHE A 201 12.16 -17.42 8.25
C PHE A 201 11.80 -16.06 8.88
N PHE A 202 11.50 -15.04 8.07
CA PHE A 202 11.07 -13.74 8.59
C PHE A 202 9.71 -13.81 9.28
N LEU A 203 8.74 -14.56 8.75
CA LEU A 203 7.45 -14.78 9.43
C LEU A 203 7.63 -15.48 10.79
N PHE A 204 8.49 -16.50 10.86
CA PHE A 204 8.90 -17.13 12.12
C PHE A 204 9.45 -16.07 13.08
N ALA A 205 10.45 -15.29 12.65
CA ALA A 205 11.13 -14.33 13.49
C ALA A 205 10.19 -13.22 13.99
N CYS A 206 9.29 -12.74 13.14
CA CYS A 206 8.24 -11.80 13.52
C CYS A 206 7.31 -12.40 14.58
N HIS A 207 6.78 -13.60 14.35
CA HIS A 207 5.88 -14.22 15.32
C HIS A 207 6.57 -14.55 16.65
N TYR A 208 7.86 -14.91 16.61
CA TYR A 208 8.67 -15.12 17.80
C TYR A 208 8.84 -13.81 18.59
N GLY A 209 9.23 -12.72 17.91
CA GLY A 209 9.36 -11.39 18.54
C GLY A 209 8.04 -10.80 19.04
N LEU A 210 6.91 -11.24 18.47
CA LEU A 210 5.55 -10.88 18.89
C LEU A 210 4.95 -11.89 19.90
N GLU A 211 5.77 -12.76 20.48
CA GLU A 211 5.39 -13.76 21.49
C GLU A 211 4.30 -14.75 21.05
N SER A 212 4.04 -14.87 19.75
CA SER A 212 3.10 -15.81 19.14
C SER A 212 3.79 -17.13 18.81
N HIS A 213 4.30 -17.81 19.83
CA HIS A 213 5.20 -18.96 19.72
C HIS A 213 4.66 -20.11 18.86
N ASP A 214 3.37 -20.44 18.95
CA ASP A 214 2.76 -21.51 18.14
C ASP A 214 2.85 -21.22 16.63
N ARG A 215 2.58 -19.95 16.24
CA ARG A 215 2.69 -19.51 14.85
C ARG A 215 4.14 -19.43 14.40
N ALA A 216 5.02 -18.95 15.27
CA ALA A 216 6.45 -18.94 14.99
C ALA A 216 6.91 -20.35 14.64
N TRP A 217 6.65 -21.31 15.52
CA TRP A 217 7.04 -22.70 15.32
C TRP A 217 6.46 -23.32 14.06
N HIS A 218 5.19 -23.02 13.73
CA HIS A 218 4.58 -23.45 12.48
C HIS A 218 5.39 -23.01 11.25
N TYR A 219 5.75 -21.73 11.12
CA TYR A 219 6.51 -21.25 9.97
C TYR A 219 7.94 -21.81 9.93
N LEU A 220 8.57 -22.02 11.10
CA LEU A 220 9.89 -22.65 11.16
C LEU A 220 9.84 -24.11 10.66
N ARG A 221 8.83 -24.87 11.11
CA ARG A 221 8.61 -26.26 10.68
C ARG A 221 8.22 -26.39 9.22
N GLU A 222 7.44 -25.45 8.70
CA GLU A 222 7.12 -25.38 7.28
C GLU A 222 8.39 -25.13 6.44
N ALA A 223 9.26 -24.20 6.87
CA ALA A 223 10.55 -23.95 6.23
C ALA A 223 11.46 -25.19 6.23
N SER A 224 11.58 -25.84 7.39
CA SER A 224 12.37 -27.07 7.54
C SER A 224 11.85 -28.18 6.63
N THR A 225 10.54 -28.34 6.52
CA THR A 225 9.93 -29.31 5.60
C THR A 225 10.27 -28.99 4.14
N MET A 226 10.12 -27.73 3.71
CA MET A 226 10.47 -27.31 2.35
C MET A 226 11.96 -27.51 2.02
N ILE A 227 12.85 -27.26 2.98
CA ILE A 227 14.28 -27.54 2.86
C ILE A 227 14.55 -29.03 2.58
N HIS A 228 13.83 -29.93 3.26
CA HIS A 228 13.97 -31.36 3.05
C HIS A 228 13.41 -31.78 1.68
N LEU A 229 12.22 -31.29 1.31
CA LEU A 229 11.58 -31.59 0.03
C LEU A 229 12.41 -31.14 -1.18
N THR A 230 13.14 -30.03 -1.05
CA THR A 230 14.01 -29.50 -2.11
C THR A 230 15.41 -30.12 -2.14
N GLY A 231 15.76 -30.95 -1.15
CA GLY A 231 17.09 -31.58 -1.07
C GLY A 231 18.19 -30.67 -0.54
N MET A 232 17.88 -29.50 0.04
CA MET A 232 18.87 -28.56 0.58
C MET A 232 19.70 -29.13 1.77
N HIS A 233 19.30 -30.26 2.32
CA HIS A 233 20.07 -30.99 3.34
C HIS A 233 21.20 -31.85 2.74
N GLN A 234 21.32 -31.94 1.41
CA GLN A 234 22.30 -32.77 0.70
C GLN A 234 23.35 -31.90 -0.01
N GLU A 235 24.63 -32.25 0.08
CA GLU A 235 25.71 -31.47 -0.57
C GLU A 235 25.57 -31.44 -2.10
N ASP A 236 25.15 -32.56 -2.70
CA ASP A 236 24.93 -32.69 -4.15
C ASP A 236 23.87 -31.74 -4.71
N HIS A 237 22.95 -31.23 -3.87
CA HIS A 237 21.98 -30.21 -4.28
C HIS A 237 22.70 -28.92 -4.67
N TYR A 238 23.71 -28.51 -3.91
CA TYR A 238 24.41 -27.25 -4.09
C TYR A 238 25.35 -27.25 -5.29
N MET A 239 25.89 -28.42 -5.66
CA MET A 239 26.78 -28.56 -6.83
C MET A 239 26.08 -28.27 -8.16
N LYS A 240 24.75 -28.28 -8.17
CA LYS A 240 23.91 -28.01 -9.36
C LYS A 240 23.55 -26.53 -9.51
N LEU A 241 23.91 -25.69 -8.53
CA LEU A 241 23.53 -24.29 -8.46
C LEU A 241 24.73 -23.39 -8.74
N GLU A 242 24.46 -22.15 -9.15
CA GLU A 242 25.47 -21.10 -9.19
C GLU A 242 26.04 -20.85 -7.79
N SER A 243 27.35 -20.56 -7.69
CA SER A 243 28.08 -20.42 -6.42
C SER A 243 27.40 -19.44 -5.43
N VAL A 244 26.90 -18.31 -5.91
CA VAL A 244 26.24 -17.28 -5.08
C VAL A 244 24.92 -17.81 -4.51
N GLU A 245 24.10 -18.44 -5.36
CA GLU A 245 22.82 -19.03 -4.96
C GLU A 245 23.02 -20.20 -3.99
N ALA A 246 24.00 -21.07 -4.28
CA ALA A 246 24.37 -22.17 -3.41
C ALA A 246 24.79 -21.69 -2.01
N SER A 247 25.62 -20.65 -1.94
CA SER A 247 26.07 -20.08 -0.65
C SER A 247 24.90 -19.54 0.17
N ARG A 248 23.98 -18.78 -0.44
CA ARG A 248 22.81 -18.21 0.26
C ARG A 248 21.87 -19.29 0.78
N ARG A 249 21.55 -20.27 -0.06
CA ARG A 249 20.71 -21.42 0.34
C ARG A 249 21.34 -22.21 1.48
N ARG A 250 22.66 -22.41 1.44
CA ARG A 250 23.39 -23.11 2.50
C ARG A 250 23.35 -22.35 3.82
N ARG A 251 23.56 -21.03 3.80
CA ARG A 251 23.44 -20.18 4.99
C ARG A 251 22.02 -20.24 5.57
N LEU A 252 21.00 -20.18 4.72
CA LEU A 252 19.61 -20.27 5.16
C LEU A 252 19.28 -21.65 5.75
N PHE A 253 19.78 -22.73 5.14
CA PHE A 253 19.65 -24.08 5.70
C PHE A 253 20.22 -24.15 7.13
N TRP A 254 21.47 -23.72 7.31
CA TRP A 254 22.12 -23.76 8.62
C TRP A 254 21.45 -22.84 9.63
N LEU A 255 20.94 -21.69 9.19
CA LEU A 255 20.19 -20.76 10.03
C LEU A 255 18.90 -21.39 10.55
N VAL A 256 18.09 -21.99 9.66
CA VAL A 256 16.86 -22.69 10.05
C VAL A 256 17.18 -23.87 10.99
N TYR A 257 18.18 -24.68 10.63
CA TYR A 257 18.60 -25.83 11.43
C TYR A 257 19.07 -25.44 12.85
N ALA A 258 19.88 -24.39 12.96
CA ALA A 258 20.36 -23.89 14.26
C ALA A 258 19.22 -23.31 15.11
N THR A 259 18.20 -22.73 14.48
CA THR A 259 17.06 -22.13 15.16
C THR A 259 16.05 -23.19 15.68
N GLU A 260 16.00 -24.37 15.05
CA GLU A 260 15.13 -25.48 15.48
C GLU A 260 15.65 -26.25 16.71
N ARG A 261 16.90 -26.06 17.11
CA ARG A 261 17.58 -26.77 18.20
C ARG A 261 17.52 -26.00 19.52
#